data_AF-A0A3D5CRM4-F1
#
_entry.id   AF-A0A3D5CRM4-F1
#
_cell.length_a   1.000
_cell.length_b   1.000
_cell.length_c   1.000
_cell.angle_alpha   90.00
_cell.angle_beta   90.00
_cell.angle_gamma   90.00
#
_symmetry.space_group_name_H-M   'P 1'
#
loop_
_entity.id
_entity.type
_entity.pdbx_description
1 polymer ?
#
loop_
_entity_poly.entity_id
_entity_poly.type
_entity_poly.pdbx_seq_one_letter_code
_entity_poly.pdbx_strand_id
1 'polypeptide(L)' 'LLTDYLANSVSLTIEYLEQVDEGTLDEVIDSNWTPPVTREDRLVSIIDDAVMHSGQGIYTRRLVLGK' A
#
# COMPACT_ATOMS: atom_id res chain seq x y z
N LEU A 1 11.51 -8.38 -13.60
CA LEU A 1 10.49 -7.33 -13.82
C LEU A 1 9.47 -7.27 -12.68
N LEU A 2 8.58 -8.26 -12.49
CA LEU A 2 7.56 -8.21 -11.42
C LEU A 2 8.17 -8.17 -10.01
N THR A 3 9.11 -9.09 -9.73
CA THR A 3 9.79 -9.17 -8.42
C THR A 3 10.64 -7.95 -8.15
N ASP A 4 11.37 -7.47 -9.14
CA ASP A 4 12.27 -6.31 -8.98
C ASP A 4 11.46 -5.02 -8.77
N TYR A 5 10.36 -4.86 -9.51
CA TYR A 5 9.46 -3.73 -9.33
C TYR A 5 8.78 -3.75 -7.96
N LEU A 6 8.31 -4.92 -7.51
CA LEU A 6 7.75 -5.07 -6.17
C LEU A 6 8.79 -4.73 -5.09
N ALA A 7 10.01 -5.26 -5.21
CA ALA A 7 11.09 -4.98 -4.26
C ALA A 7 11.40 -3.48 -4.18
N ASN A 8 11.58 -2.82 -5.33
CA ASN A 8 11.86 -1.38 -5.36
C ASN A 8 10.70 -0.54 -4.80
N SER A 9 9.45 -0.91 -5.08
CA SER A 9 8.27 -0.19 -4.57
C SER A 9 8.10 -0.36 -3.06
N VAL A 10 8.38 -1.56 -2.54
CA VAL A 10 8.40 -1.82 -1.09
C VAL A 10 9.51 -1.03 -0.41
N SER A 11 10.74 -1.03 -0.96
CA SER A 11 11.83 -0.23 -0.41
C SER A 11 11.49 1.26 -0.37
N LEU A 12 10.94 1.81 -1.46
CA LEU A 12 10.49 3.20 -1.50
C LEU A 12 9.43 3.50 -0.44
N THR A 13 8.48 2.59 -0.23
CA THR A 13 7.41 2.75 0.77
C THR A 13 8.01 2.76 2.18
N ILE A 14 8.97 1.87 2.47
CA ILE A 14 9.67 1.82 3.76
C ILE A 14 10.46 3.11 3.99
N GLU A 15 11.27 3.54 3.01
CA GLU A 15 12.07 4.77 3.09
C GLU A 15 11.16 6.00 3.33
N TYR A 16 9.99 6.04 2.69
CA TYR A 16 9.01 7.10 2.91
C TYR A 16 8.44 7.08 4.34
N LEU A 17 8.09 5.90 4.86
CA LEU A 17 7.56 5.74 6.22
C LEU A 17 8.60 6.07 7.30
N GLU A 18 9.89 5.85 7.05
CA GLU A 18 10.97 6.22 7.97
C GLU A 18 11.21 7.74 8.05
N GLN A 19 10.76 8.50 7.04
CA GLN A 19 11.03 9.94 6.92
C GLN A 19 9.79 10.82 7.12
N VAL A 20 8.59 10.24 7.12
CA VAL A 20 7.35 11.02 7.25
C VAL A 20 7.27 11.67 8.62
N ASP A 21 6.95 12.97 8.64
CA ASP A 21 6.72 13.71 9.89
C ASP A 21 5.28 13.48 10.37
N GLU A 22 5.13 13.17 11.66
CA GLU A 22 3.83 12.94 12.30
C GLU A 22 2.90 14.14 12.13
N GLY A 23 3.44 15.37 12.17
CA GLY A 23 2.68 16.60 11.97
C GLY A 23 2.09 16.77 10.57
N THR A 24 2.48 15.93 9.60
CA THR A 24 1.98 15.97 8.22
C THR A 24 0.91 14.92 7.92
N LEU A 25 0.58 14.06 8.89
CA LEU A 25 -0.36 12.97 8.70
C LEU A 25 -1.81 13.45 8.46
N ASP A 26 -2.21 14.54 9.10
CA ASP A 26 -3.53 15.18 8.94
C ASP A 26 -3.67 15.98 7.63
N GLU A 27 -2.62 16.10 6.81
CA GLU A 27 -2.67 16.83 5.56
C GLU A 27 -3.66 16.18 4.58
N VAL A 28 -4.65 16.94 4.11
CA VAL A 28 -5.56 16.51 3.04
C VAL A 28 -4.81 16.48 1.71
N ILE A 29 -4.54 15.28 1.20
CA ILE A 29 -3.81 15.08 -0.06
C ILE A 29 -4.73 14.81 -1.25
N ASP A 30 -6.01 14.48 -1.01
CA ASP A 30 -6.99 14.25 -2.06
C ASP A 30 -8.40 14.68 -1.59
N SER A 31 -8.89 15.79 -2.17
CA SER A 31 -10.19 16.37 -1.87
C SER A 31 -11.34 15.80 -2.73
N ASN A 32 -11.06 14.83 -3.60
CA ASN A 32 -12.08 14.24 -4.48
C ASN A 32 -12.89 13.12 -3.82
N TRP A 33 -12.62 12.82 -2.54
CA TRP A 33 -13.32 11.81 -1.74
C TRP A 33 -14.19 12.45 -0.65
N THR A 34 -15.13 11.68 -0.10
CA THR A 34 -15.96 12.09 1.03
C THR A 34 -15.98 10.99 2.10
N PRO A 35 -15.31 11.18 3.25
CA PRO A 35 -14.49 12.35 3.61
C PRO A 35 -13.24 12.51 2.71
N PRO A 36 -12.65 13.73 2.62
CA PRO A 36 -11.36 13.92 1.97
C PRO A 36 -10.29 13.00 2.57
N VAL A 37 -9.36 12.53 1.75
CA VAL A 37 -8.32 11.58 2.18
C VAL A 37 -7.12 12.34 2.70
N THR A 38 -6.72 12.03 3.93
CA THR A 38 -5.47 12.53 4.51
C THR A 38 -4.27 11.70 4.07
N ARG A 39 -3.06 12.18 4.37
CA ARG A 39 -1.84 11.41 4.19
C ARG A 39 -1.87 10.12 5.01
N GLU A 40 -2.35 10.18 6.25
CA GLU A 40 -2.54 9.00 7.10
C GLU A 40 -3.46 7.96 6.43
N ASP A 41 -4.65 8.38 6.00
CA ASP A 41 -5.63 7.52 5.34
C ASP A 41 -5.02 6.79 4.15
N ARG A 42 -4.22 7.51 3.34
CA ARG A 42 -3.58 6.94 2.17
C ARG A 42 -2.48 5.94 2.53
N LEU A 43 -1.68 6.22 3.55
CA LEU A 43 -0.63 5.29 3.99
C LEU A 43 -1.24 3.99 4.52
N VAL A 44 -2.29 4.08 5.35
CA VAL A 44 -3.04 2.91 5.81
C VAL A 44 -3.62 2.14 4.63
N SER A 45 -4.25 2.83 3.68
CA SER A 45 -4.85 2.22 2.49
C SER A 45 -3.84 1.48 1.61
N ILE A 46 -2.62 2.00 1.43
CA ILE A 46 -1.57 1.35 0.62
C ILE A 46 -1.14 0.02 1.28
N ILE A 47 -0.99 0.00 2.61
CA ILE A 47 -0.59 -1.20 3.33
C ILE A 47 -1.71 -2.25 3.33
N ASP A 48 -2.95 -1.82 3.56
CA ASP A 48 -4.13 -2.68 3.45
C ASP A 48 -4.22 -3.34 2.06
N ASP A 49 -4.09 -2.54 0.99
CA ASP A 49 -4.11 -3.02 -0.39
C ASP A 49 -3.05 -4.12 -0.62
N ALA A 50 -1.79 -3.86 -0.27
CA ALA A 50 -0.71 -4.80 -0.48
C ALA A 50 -0.91 -6.12 0.29
N VAL A 51 -1.33 -6.04 1.55
CA VAL A 51 -1.58 -7.23 2.38
C VAL A 51 -2.77 -8.01 1.84
N MET A 52 -3.87 -7.34 1.51
CA MET A 52 -5.09 -7.96 1.00
C MET A 52 -4.83 -8.70 -0.33
N HIS A 53 -4.14 -8.05 -1.29
CA HIS A 53 -3.78 -8.68 -2.56
C HIS A 53 -2.77 -9.81 -2.41
N SER A 54 -1.88 -9.77 -1.39
CA SER A 54 -0.99 -10.91 -1.12
C SER A 54 -1.79 -12.19 -0.81
N GLY A 55 -2.89 -12.06 -0.04
CA GLY A 55 -3.81 -13.16 0.24
C GLY A 55 -4.54 -13.65 -1.01
N GLN A 56 -5.03 -12.73 -1.84
CA GLN A 56 -5.65 -13.07 -3.12
C GLN A 56 -4.67 -13.79 -4.07
N GLY A 57 -3.40 -13.41 -4.06
CA GLY A 57 -2.35 -14.07 -4.83
C GLY A 57 -2.18 -15.54 -4.43
N ILE A 58 -2.22 -15.84 -3.13
CA ILE A 58 -2.18 -17.22 -2.62
C ILE A 58 -3.44 -17.98 -3.03
N TYR A 59 -4.63 -17.36 -2.94
CA TYR A 59 -5.87 -18.00 -3.35
C TYR A 59 -5.87 -18.35 -4.85
N THR A 60 -5.42 -17.41 -5.68
CA THR A 60 -5.24 -17.60 -7.13
C THR A 60 -4.27 -18.75 -7.42
N ARG A 61 -3.12 -18.79 -6.74
CA ARG A 61 -2.14 -19.88 -6.89
C ARG A 61 -2.78 -21.24 -6.62
N ARG A 62 -3.58 -21.37 -5.56
CA ARG A 62 -4.27 -22.62 -5.20
C ARG A 62 -5.27 -23.05 -6.26
N LEU A 63 -6.05 -22.12 -6.80
CA LEU A 63 -7.03 -22.42 -7.84
C LEU A 63 -6.37 -22.84 -9.17
N VAL A 64 -5.26 -22.20 -9.54
CA VAL A 64 -4.59 -22.44 -10.82
C VAL A 64 -3.67 -23.67 -10.78
N LEU A 65 -2.95 -23.89 -9.68
CA LEU A 65 -1.94 -24.96 -9.57
C LEU A 65 -2.40 -26.16 -8.72
N GLY A 66 -3.55 -26.06 -8.04
CA GLY A 66 -4.10 -27.13 -7.19
C GLY A 66 -3.31 -27.41 -5.90
N LYS A 67 -2.44 -26.47 -5.47
CA LYS A 67 -1.59 -26.59 -4.27
C LYS A 67 -1.22 -25.22 -3.71
#